data_AF-A0A1X0RA88-F1
#
_entry.id   AF-A0A1X0RA88-F1
#
_cell.length_a   1.000
_cell.length_b   1.000
_cell.length_c   1.000
_cell.angle_alpha   90.00
_cell.angle_beta   90.00
_cell.angle_gamma   90.00
#
_symmetry.space_group_name_H-M   'P 1'
#
loop_
_entity.id
_entity.type
_entity.pdbx_description
1 polymer ?
#
loop_
_entity_poly.entity_id
_entity_poly.type
_entity_poly.pdbx_seq_one_letter_code
_entity_poly.pdbx_strand_id
1 'polypeptide(L)'
;DKYTEITEIQLELLNKDWNFGFHLRAVCAQLLAGCLSMEKTEVLLVNCIELYSRSKHQDIHSERFNGAFSNSSAPTGDKIYETINICNINLENSHKLVIGSNVFSGLVISSLRLDSTSLEPELGPSTY
;
A
#
# COMPACT_ATOMS: atom_id res chain seq x y z
N ASP A 1 -15.74 14.78 13.82
CA ASP A 1 -14.95 13.59 13.40
C ASP A 1 -15.51 13.02 12.12
N LYS A 2 -14.86 13.31 11.00
CA LYS A 2 -15.22 12.82 9.68
C LYS A 2 -13.92 12.37 9.01
N TYR A 3 -13.92 11.18 8.45
CA TYR A 3 -12.87 10.76 7.52
C TYR A 3 -12.98 11.61 6.26
N THR A 4 -11.84 11.93 5.66
CA THR A 4 -11.75 12.64 4.39
C THR A 4 -11.14 11.72 3.36
N GLU A 5 -11.69 11.77 2.16
CA GLU A 5 -11.10 11.10 1.01
C GLU A 5 -9.68 11.61 0.75
N ILE A 6 -8.83 10.73 0.24
CA ILE A 6 -7.47 11.10 -0.15
C ILE A 6 -7.51 12.19 -1.23
N THR A 7 -6.72 13.22 -1.05
CA THR A 7 -6.68 14.38 -1.97
C THR A 7 -5.66 14.19 -3.08
N GLU A 8 -5.79 14.96 -4.17
CA GLU A 8 -4.80 14.97 -5.26
C GLU A 8 -3.38 15.29 -4.75
N ILE A 9 -3.23 16.26 -3.85
CA ILE A 9 -1.94 16.63 -3.24
C ILE A 9 -1.32 15.44 -2.47
N GLN A 10 -2.14 14.67 -1.75
CA GLN A 10 -1.69 13.48 -1.04
C GLN A 10 -1.29 12.37 -2.01
N LEU A 11 -2.02 12.18 -3.11
CA LEU A 11 -1.67 11.23 -4.16
C LEU A 11 -0.38 11.62 -4.90
N GLU A 12 -0.18 12.90 -5.19
CA GLU A 12 1.08 13.41 -5.74
C GLU A 12 2.25 13.15 -4.79
N LEU A 13 2.04 13.37 -3.48
CA LEU A 13 3.05 13.08 -2.47
C LEU A 13 3.43 11.59 -2.43
N LEU A 14 2.44 10.68 -2.50
CA LEU A 14 2.67 9.23 -2.54
C LEU A 14 3.40 8.77 -3.82
N ASN A 15 3.36 9.57 -4.88
CA ASN A 15 4.01 9.28 -6.16
C ASN A 15 5.32 10.07 -6.39
N LYS A 16 5.77 10.83 -5.39
CA LYS A 16 6.98 11.66 -5.51
C LYS A 16 8.25 10.82 -5.34
N ASP A 17 9.20 10.98 -6.25
CA ASP A 17 10.48 10.27 -6.22
C ASP A 17 11.27 10.54 -4.93
N TRP A 18 11.68 9.46 -4.27
CA TRP A 18 12.45 9.49 -3.03
C TRP A 18 13.92 9.87 -3.22
N ASN A 19 14.46 9.88 -4.45
CA ASN A 19 15.84 10.31 -4.75
C ASN A 19 16.14 11.72 -4.23
N PHE A 20 15.13 12.59 -4.23
CA PHE A 20 15.26 13.99 -3.85
C PHE A 20 14.73 14.28 -2.44
N GLY A 21 14.33 13.24 -1.70
CA GLY A 21 13.77 13.38 -0.36
C GLY A 21 13.65 12.06 0.38
N PHE A 22 14.73 11.61 1.02
CA PHE A 22 14.73 10.37 1.81
C PHE A 22 13.65 10.32 2.91
N HIS A 23 13.26 11.49 3.43
CA HIS A 23 12.18 11.62 4.42
C HIS A 23 10.80 11.29 3.83
N LEU A 24 10.62 11.34 2.50
CA LEU A 24 9.35 11.08 1.84
C LEU A 24 8.85 9.65 2.12
N ARG A 25 9.74 8.67 2.30
CA ARG A 25 9.36 7.33 2.74
C ARG A 25 8.60 7.37 4.07
N ALA A 26 9.13 8.08 5.07
CA ALA A 26 8.50 8.19 6.38
C ALA A 26 7.18 8.97 6.30
N VAL A 27 7.13 10.03 5.51
CA VAL A 27 5.91 10.83 5.29
C VAL A 27 4.82 10.00 4.61
N CYS A 28 5.15 9.24 3.57
CA CYS A 28 4.21 8.34 2.90
C CYS A 28 3.72 7.25 3.84
N ALA A 29 4.61 6.67 4.67
CA ALA A 29 4.24 5.65 5.64
C ALA A 29 3.27 6.21 6.69
N GLN A 30 3.51 7.43 7.18
CA GLN A 30 2.61 8.11 8.11
C GLN A 30 1.27 8.49 7.48
N LEU A 31 1.25 8.88 6.20
CA LEU A 31 0.03 9.19 5.48
C LEU A 31 -0.86 7.96 5.28
N LEU A 32 -0.25 6.78 5.07
CA LEU A 32 -0.96 5.51 4.87
C LEU A 32 -1.30 4.81 6.19
N ALA A 33 -0.52 5.01 7.25
CA ALA A 33 -0.86 4.51 8.58
C ALA A 33 -2.10 5.23 9.11
N GLY A 34 -3.12 4.46 9.46
CA GLY A 34 -4.44 4.94 9.86
C GLY A 34 -5.40 5.17 8.69
N CYS A 35 -5.02 4.87 7.45
CA CYS A 35 -5.93 5.04 6.31
C CYS A 35 -7.02 3.95 6.32
N LEU A 36 -8.17 4.29 5.73
CA LEU A 36 -9.27 3.37 5.50
C LEU A 36 -9.24 2.94 4.03
N SER A 37 -9.02 1.66 3.78
CA SER A 37 -9.22 1.04 2.46
C SER A 37 -10.67 0.55 2.39
N MET A 38 -11.41 1.01 1.39
CA MET A 38 -12.83 0.71 1.24
C MET A 38 -13.11 0.05 -0.11
N GLU A 39 -13.77 -1.10 -0.08
CA GLU A 39 -14.35 -1.73 -1.25
C GLU A 39 -15.82 -2.04 -0.99
N LYS A 40 -16.72 -1.26 -1.60
CA LYS A 40 -18.18 -1.34 -1.40
C LYS A 40 -18.56 -1.25 0.10
N THR A 41 -18.82 -2.39 0.74
CA THR A 41 -19.23 -2.52 2.15
C THR A 41 -18.09 -3.00 3.05
N GLU A 42 -16.96 -3.39 2.47
CA GLU A 42 -15.79 -3.87 3.20
C GLU A 42 -14.89 -2.68 3.54
N VAL A 43 -14.41 -2.63 4.78
CA VAL A 43 -13.62 -1.51 5.28
C VAL A 43 -12.46 -2.05 6.10
N LEU A 44 -11.25 -1.79 5.65
CA LEU A 44 -10.02 -2.17 6.33
C LEU A 44 -9.29 -0.92 6.82
N LEU A 45 -9.00 -0.85 8.13
CA LEU A 45 -8.07 0.10 8.71
C LEU A 45 -6.65 -0.44 8.56
N VAL A 46 -5.76 0.33 7.92
CA VAL A 46 -4.33 0.02 7.86
C VAL A 46 -3.67 0.58 9.11
N ASN A 47 -3.27 -0.27 10.05
CA ASN A 47 -2.62 0.18 11.28
C ASN A 47 -1.13 0.47 11.06
N CYS A 48 -0.46 -0.39 10.30
CA CYS A 48 0.97 -0.30 10.07
C CYS A 48 1.34 -0.77 8.67
N ILE A 49 2.29 -0.08 8.04
CA ILE A 49 2.74 -0.32 6.68
C ILE A 49 4.26 -0.14 6.56
N GLU A 50 4.90 -1.05 5.85
CA GLU A 50 6.32 -0.97 5.50
C GLU A 50 6.46 -0.61 4.03
N LEU A 51 7.10 0.52 3.72
CA LEU A 51 7.29 0.93 2.33
C LEU A 51 8.65 0.50 1.80
N TYR A 52 8.68 0.01 0.57
CA TYR A 52 9.87 -0.44 -0.15
C TYR A 52 9.97 0.31 -1.48
N SER A 53 11.16 0.81 -1.83
CA SER A 53 11.30 1.53 -3.11
C SER A 53 11.14 0.57 -4.29
N ARG A 54 10.54 1.05 -5.39
CA ARG A 54 10.57 0.33 -6.68
C ARG A 54 11.92 0.39 -7.37
N SER A 55 12.80 1.31 -6.97
CA SER A 55 14.15 1.40 -7.50
C SER A 55 15.09 0.46 -6.76
N LYS A 56 15.64 -0.53 -7.46
CA LYS A 56 16.66 -1.47 -6.94
C LYS A 56 17.89 -0.79 -6.31
N HIS A 57 18.19 0.43 -6.74
CA HIS A 57 19.33 1.20 -6.23
C HIS A 57 19.05 1.84 -4.87
N GLN A 58 17.77 2.05 -4.57
CA GLN A 58 17.30 2.60 -3.30
C GLN A 58 16.90 1.50 -2.32
N ASP A 59 16.44 0.35 -2.82
CA ASP A 59 15.95 -0.75 -1.99
C ASP A 59 16.23 -2.12 -2.64
N ILE A 60 16.91 -3.01 -1.91
CA ILE A 60 17.23 -4.36 -2.38
C ILE A 60 15.98 -5.26 -2.46
N HIS A 61 14.94 -4.90 -1.71
CA HIS A 61 13.64 -5.57 -1.67
C HIS A 61 12.66 -5.02 -2.70
N SER A 62 13.11 -4.16 -3.63
CA SER A 62 12.28 -3.62 -4.71
C SER A 62 11.56 -4.75 -5.45
N GLU A 63 10.26 -4.57 -5.69
CA GLU A 63 9.45 -5.53 -6.43
C GLU A 63 10.08 -5.88 -7.79
N ARG A 64 10.16 -7.18 -8.11
CA ARG A 64 10.80 -7.69 -9.33
C ARG A 64 9.77 -8.28 -10.27
N PHE A 65 9.75 -7.78 -11.49
CA PHE A 65 8.92 -8.31 -12.57
C PHE A 65 9.62 -9.50 -13.22
N ASN A 66 9.41 -10.70 -12.70
CA ASN A 66 9.76 -11.92 -13.41
C ASN A 66 8.56 -12.36 -14.24
N GLY A 67 8.70 -12.37 -15.57
CA GLY A 67 7.61 -12.49 -16.56
C GLY A 67 6.76 -13.77 -16.57
N ALA A 68 6.78 -14.56 -15.50
CA ALA A 68 5.98 -15.78 -15.34
C ALA A 68 4.83 -15.66 -14.31
N PHE A 69 4.86 -14.67 -13.40
CA PHE A 69 3.82 -14.48 -12.38
C PHE A 69 3.54 -12.99 -12.18
N SER A 70 2.60 -12.44 -12.95
CA SER A 70 2.28 -11.01 -12.96
C SER A 70 1.25 -10.64 -11.88
N ASN A 71 1.62 -10.72 -10.59
CA ASN A 71 0.86 -10.11 -9.50
C ASN A 71 1.57 -8.83 -9.05
N SER A 72 1.61 -7.86 -9.96
CA SER A 72 2.27 -6.58 -9.72
C SER A 72 1.44 -5.66 -8.84
N SER A 73 2.07 -5.01 -7.86
CA SER A 73 1.43 -3.90 -7.13
C SER A 73 1.53 -2.55 -7.85
N ALA A 74 2.16 -2.49 -9.03
CA ALA A 74 2.29 -1.24 -9.76
C ALA A 74 0.92 -0.61 -10.12
N PRO A 75 0.86 0.73 -10.16
CA PRO A 75 -0.29 1.47 -10.67
C PRO A 75 -0.70 1.03 -12.08
N THR A 76 -1.98 1.20 -12.42
CA THR A 76 -2.56 0.78 -13.70
C THR A 76 -2.74 1.93 -14.69
N GLY A 77 -2.55 3.17 -14.25
CA GLY A 77 -2.66 4.37 -15.09
C GLY A 77 -2.29 5.65 -14.34
N ASP A 78 -2.59 6.78 -14.97
CA ASP A 78 -2.18 8.12 -14.50
C ASP A 78 -3.34 8.95 -13.94
N LYS A 79 -4.57 8.42 -13.94
CA LYS A 79 -5.71 9.13 -13.36
C LYS A 79 -5.71 9.06 -11.84
N ILE A 80 -6.45 9.99 -11.22
CA ILE A 80 -6.77 9.97 -9.79
C ILE A 80 -7.43 8.60 -9.51
N TYR A 81 -6.89 7.84 -8.55
CA TYR A 81 -7.16 6.42 -8.24
C TYR A 81 -6.52 5.35 -9.14
N GLU A 82 -5.98 5.68 -10.31
CA GLU A 82 -5.19 4.74 -11.12
C GLU A 82 -3.69 4.81 -10.75
N THR A 83 -3.26 5.89 -10.09
CA THR A 83 -1.87 6.16 -9.64
C THR A 83 -1.47 5.43 -8.35
N ILE A 84 -2.41 4.80 -7.67
CA ILE A 84 -2.20 3.91 -6.53
C ILE A 84 -2.96 2.63 -6.81
N ASN A 85 -2.36 1.48 -6.55
CA ASN A 85 -2.99 0.17 -6.69
C ASN A 85 -2.99 -0.53 -5.33
N ILE A 86 -4.13 -1.04 -4.90
CA ILE A 86 -4.27 -1.82 -3.68
C ILE A 86 -4.60 -3.25 -4.10
N CYS A 87 -3.71 -4.19 -3.81
CA CYS A 87 -3.87 -5.57 -4.26
C CYS A 87 -3.34 -6.58 -3.24
N ASN A 88 -3.85 -7.81 -3.34
CA ASN A 88 -3.33 -8.94 -2.61
C ASN A 88 -2.32 -9.71 -3.47
N ILE A 89 -1.09 -9.81 -2.97
CA ILE A 89 -0.05 -10.64 -3.57
C ILE A 89 -0.08 -12.01 -2.89
N ASN A 90 -0.50 -13.01 -3.66
CA ASN A 90 -0.54 -14.40 -3.23
C ASN A 90 0.77 -15.10 -3.62
N LEU A 91 1.61 -15.42 -2.64
CA LEU A 91 2.87 -16.15 -2.82
C LEU A 91 2.95 -17.28 -1.81
N GLU A 92 3.03 -18.53 -2.27
CA GLU A 92 3.40 -19.71 -1.47
C GLU A 92 2.71 -19.78 -0.07
N ASN A 93 1.40 -19.55 -0.02
CA ASN A 93 0.54 -19.51 1.19
C ASN A 93 0.57 -18.22 2.03
N SER A 94 1.14 -17.14 1.51
CA SER A 94 1.00 -15.79 2.07
C SER A 94 0.03 -14.95 1.24
N HIS A 95 -0.91 -14.28 1.93
CA HIS A 95 -1.87 -13.34 1.36
C HIS A 95 -1.47 -11.94 1.80
N LYS A 96 -0.62 -11.27 1.02
CA LYS A 96 -0.04 -10.00 1.43
C LYS A 96 -0.83 -8.85 0.83
N LEU A 97 -1.42 -8.02 1.67
CA LEU A 97 -2.02 -6.78 1.21
C LEU A 97 -0.92 -5.75 0.93
N VAL A 98 -0.90 -5.24 -0.30
CA VAL A 98 0.10 -4.28 -0.77
C VAL A 98 -0.58 -3.05 -1.36
N ILE A 99 -0.11 -1.88 -0.94
CA ILE A 99 -0.46 -0.58 -1.54
C ILE A 99 0.73 -0.16 -2.40
N GLY A 100 0.60 -0.20 -3.71
CA GLY A 100 1.65 0.22 -4.63
C GLY A 100 1.40 1.59 -5.24
N SER A 101 2.47 2.38 -5.34
CA SER A 101 2.52 3.63 -6.09
C SER A 101 3.53 3.52 -7.23
N ASN A 102 3.75 4.61 -7.99
CA ASN A 102 4.79 4.63 -9.03
C ASN A 102 6.22 4.55 -8.45
N VAL A 103 6.39 4.87 -7.17
CA VAL A 103 7.72 4.99 -6.55
C VAL A 103 7.99 3.93 -5.48
N PHE A 104 6.95 3.36 -4.86
CA PHE A 104 7.10 2.34 -3.82
C PHE A 104 6.07 1.21 -3.92
N SER A 105 6.35 0.11 -3.21
CA SER A 105 5.37 -0.89 -2.79
C SER A 105 5.28 -0.88 -1.26
N GLY A 106 4.08 -0.80 -0.73
CA GLY A 106 3.81 -0.70 0.71
C GLY A 106 3.15 -1.97 1.23
N LEU A 107 3.87 -2.76 2.01
CA LEU A 107 3.35 -3.97 2.64
C LEU A 107 2.60 -3.61 3.91
N VAL A 108 1.31 -3.93 3.96
CA VAL A 108 0.53 -3.80 5.20
C VAL A 108 0.99 -4.91 6.15
N ILE A 109 1.44 -4.52 7.34
CA ILE A 109 1.94 -5.44 8.38
C ILE A 109 1.08 -5.43 9.65
N SER A 110 0.05 -4.59 9.68
CA SER A 110 -1.05 -4.72 10.62
C SER A 110 -2.28 -4.02 10.09
N SER A 111 -3.43 -4.67 10.24
CA SER A 111 -4.72 -4.18 9.77
C SER A 111 -5.85 -4.59 10.70
N LEU A 112 -6.99 -3.91 10.58
CA LEU A 112 -8.22 -4.24 11.29
C LEU A 112 -9.41 -4.10 10.35
N ARG A 113 -10.22 -5.16 10.22
CA ARG A 113 -11.53 -5.09 9.54
C ARG A 113 -12.51 -4.34 10.43
N LEU A 114 -13.12 -3.29 9.89
CA LEU A 114 -14.15 -2.51 10.58
C LEU A 114 -15.57 -2.92 10.18
N ASP A 115 -15.71 -3.63 9.07
CA ASP A 115 -16.96 -4.18 8.57
C ASP A 115 -17.36 -5.51 9.22
N SER A 116 -16.46 -6.11 10.02
CA SER A 116 -16.71 -7.35 10.75
C SER A 116 -16.37 -7.20 12.22
N THR A 117 -17.27 -7.66 13.09
CA THR A 117 -17.07 -7.65 14.55
C THR A 117 -16.50 -8.96 15.08
N SER A 118 -16.40 -9.99 14.23
CA SER A 118 -15.92 -11.32 14.60
C SER A 118 -14.45 -11.57 14.23
N LEU A 119 -13.83 -10.66 13.48
CA LEU A 119 -12.43 -10.76 13.09
C LEU A 119 -11.58 -9.95 14.05
N GLU A 120 -10.53 -10.58 14.57
CA GLU A 120 -9.52 -9.93 15.39
C GLU A 120 -8.59 -9.07 14.53
N PRO A 121 -7.90 -8.06 15.11
CA PRO A 121 -6.84 -7.34 14.42
C PRO A 121 -5.76 -8.29 13.91
N GLU A 122 -5.31 -8.06 12.68
CA GLU A 122 -4.25 -8.85 12.08
C GLU A 122 -2.90 -8.21 12.36
N LEU A 123 -1.96 -9.06 12.78
CA LEU A 123 -0.57 -8.70 13.02
C LEU A 123 0.32 -9.54 12.12
N GLY A 124 1.21 -8.87 11.39
CA GLY A 124 2.07 -9.49 10.40
C GLY A 124 1.59 -9.24 8.98
N PRO A 125 2.32 -9.79 7.98
CA PRO A 125 2.15 -9.42 6.58
C PRO A 125 0.99 -10.14 5.88
N SER A 126 0.28 -11.03 6.57
CA SER A 126 -0.87 -11.75 6.01
C SER A 126 -2.17 -11.02 6.35
N THR A 127 -3.03 -10.81 5.37
CA THR A 127 -4.31 -10.12 5.49
C THR A 127 -5.43 -10.97 4.88
N TYR A 128 -6.53 -11.18 5.61
CA TYR A 128 -7.65 -12.05 5.25
C TYR A 128 -9.01 -11.34 5.14
#